data_AF-A0A4S4C7K8-F1
#
_entry.id   AF-A0A4S4C7K8-F1
#
_cell.length_a   1.000
_cell.length_b   1.000
_cell.length_c   1.000
_cell.angle_alpha   90.00
_cell.angle_beta   90.00
_cell.angle_gamma   90.00
#
_symmetry.space_group_name_H-M   'P 1'
#
loop_
_entity.id
_entity.type
_entity.pdbx_description
1 polymer ?
#
loop_
_entity_poly.entity_id
_entity_poly.type
_entity_poly.pdbx_seq_one_letter_code
_entity_poly.pdbx_strand_id
1 'polypeptide(L)'
;MTGKAISPDDRARLDPVFMQVVLDVQAQLQQTRPAQPGNLAAMFHKETVSDGLQGCAMLIAGWNQGRVDDAGMTRAVKSLRALELPDLAARVERLREIDHA
;
A
#
# COMPACT_ATOMS: atom_id res chain seq x y z
N MET A 1 -15.41 -7.30 -8.18
CA MET A 1 -14.23 -6.47 -8.53
C MET A 1 -14.45 -5.10 -7.92
N THR A 2 -13.91 -4.86 -6.73
CA THR A 2 -14.24 -3.70 -5.88
C THR A 2 -13.08 -2.72 -5.85
N GLY A 3 -13.34 -1.45 -6.14
CA GLY A 3 -12.36 -0.38 -6.13
C GLY A 3 -12.96 0.92 -6.68
N LYS A 4 -12.39 2.06 -6.32
CA LYS A 4 -12.85 3.37 -6.81
C LYS A 4 -12.35 3.61 -8.23
N ALA A 5 -13.25 3.86 -9.18
CA ALA A 5 -12.87 4.23 -10.53
C ALA A 5 -12.25 5.65 -10.56
N ILE A 6 -11.23 5.83 -11.39
CA ILE A 6 -10.52 7.10 -11.58
C ILE A 6 -10.66 7.49 -13.04
N SER A 7 -10.98 8.75 -13.32
CA SER A 7 -11.12 9.25 -14.68
C SER A 7 -9.77 9.15 -15.43
N PRO A 8 -9.75 9.02 -16.76
CA PRO A 8 -8.49 9.00 -17.51
C PRO A 8 -7.62 10.25 -17.29
N ASP A 9 -8.25 11.44 -17.20
CA ASP A 9 -7.57 12.71 -16.94
C ASP A 9 -6.94 12.74 -15.54
N ASP A 10 -7.69 12.34 -14.50
CA ASP A 10 -7.16 12.25 -13.13
C ASP A 10 -6.08 11.18 -13.03
N ARG A 11 -6.25 10.05 -13.73
CA ARG A 11 -5.27 8.96 -13.74
C ARG A 11 -3.93 9.44 -14.28
N ALA A 12 -3.92 10.23 -15.35
CA ALA A 12 -2.69 10.80 -15.90
C ALA A 12 -2.09 11.88 -14.98
N ARG A 13 -2.92 12.77 -14.44
CA ARG A 13 -2.51 13.86 -13.54
C ARG A 13 -1.92 13.36 -12.22
N LEU A 14 -2.52 12.33 -11.64
CA LEU A 14 -2.22 11.83 -10.31
C LEU A 14 -1.24 10.64 -10.32
N ASP A 15 -0.82 10.15 -11.50
CA ASP A 15 0.14 9.03 -11.61
C ASP A 15 1.41 9.25 -10.79
N PRO A 16 2.09 10.42 -10.87
CA PRO A 16 3.33 10.61 -10.13
C PRO A 16 3.09 10.56 -8.62
N VAL A 17 1.98 11.13 -8.15
CA VAL A 17 1.61 11.16 -6.72
C VAL A 17 1.30 9.75 -6.23
N PHE A 18 0.49 9.00 -6.97
CA PHE A 18 0.14 7.63 -6.63
C PHE A 18 1.39 6.74 -6.58
N MET A 19 2.22 6.78 -7.63
CA MET A 19 3.42 5.96 -7.72
C MET A 19 4.42 6.33 -6.63
N GLN A 20 4.60 7.62 -6.32
CA GLN A 20 5.47 8.05 -5.22
C GLN A 20 5.01 7.46 -3.87
N VAL A 21 3.72 7.51 -3.55
CA VAL A 21 3.19 6.97 -2.30
C VAL A 21 3.41 5.46 -2.22
N VAL A 22 3.10 4.72 -3.30
CA VAL A 22 3.26 3.25 -3.29
C VAL A 22 4.74 2.86 -3.19
N LEU A 23 5.63 3.53 -3.92
CA LEU A 23 7.07 3.23 -3.87
C LEU A 23 7.68 3.57 -2.50
N ASP A 24 7.26 4.67 -1.87
CA ASP A 24 7.67 5.03 -0.50
C ASP A 24 7.25 3.93 0.49
N VAL A 25 6.00 3.46 0.40
CA VAL A 25 5.49 2.36 1.24
C VAL A 25 6.29 1.08 1.03
N GLN A 26 6.59 0.70 -0.22
CA GLN A 26 7.41 -0.48 -0.51
C GLN A 26 8.81 -0.36 0.08
N ALA A 27 9.45 0.80 -0.05
CA ALA A 27 10.77 1.04 0.53
C ALA A 27 10.74 0.93 2.05
N GLN A 28 9.73 1.52 2.70
CA GLN A 28 9.59 1.51 4.15
C GLN A 28 9.32 0.09 4.68
N LEU A 29 8.44 -0.67 4.03
CA LEU A 29 8.19 -2.09 4.38
C LEU A 29 9.48 -2.91 4.38
N GLN A 30 10.34 -2.73 3.37
CA GLN A 30 11.62 -3.45 3.25
C GLN A 30 12.67 -3.04 4.28
N GLN A 31 12.54 -1.84 4.89
CA GLN A 31 13.46 -1.34 5.90
C GLN A 31 13.05 -1.72 7.33
N THR A 32 11.81 -2.21 7.53
CA THR A 32 11.33 -2.63 8.84
C THR A 32 12.11 -3.82 9.39
N ARG A 33 12.14 -3.92 10.72
CA ARG A 33 12.78 -5.03 11.45
C ARG A 33 11.75 -5.74 12.33
N PRO A 34 11.94 -7.03 12.64
CA PRO A 34 11.08 -7.74 13.58
C PRO A 34 11.04 -7.02 14.93
N ALA A 35 9.84 -6.81 15.49
CA ALA A 35 9.65 -6.16 16.79
C ALA A 35 10.25 -6.97 17.96
N GLN A 36 10.32 -8.30 17.81
CA GLN A 36 10.91 -9.20 18.79
C GLN A 36 12.06 -10.02 18.18
N PRO A 37 13.10 -10.34 18.97
CA PRO A 37 14.14 -11.25 18.53
C PRO A 37 13.61 -12.69 18.43
N GLY A 38 14.20 -13.48 17.56
CA GLY A 38 13.93 -14.92 17.43
C GLY A 38 13.40 -15.34 16.05
N ASN A 39 13.53 -16.63 15.75
CA ASN A 39 13.22 -17.17 14.42
C ASN A 39 11.73 -17.05 14.06
N LEU A 40 10.83 -17.29 15.02
CA LEU A 40 9.39 -17.19 14.79
C LEU A 40 8.95 -15.76 14.49
N ALA A 41 9.44 -14.78 15.28
CA ALA A 41 9.17 -13.37 15.05
C ALA A 41 9.70 -12.90 13.68
N ALA A 42 10.89 -13.38 13.27
CA ALA A 42 11.44 -13.10 11.95
C ALA A 42 10.60 -13.71 10.81
N MET A 43 10.01 -14.90 11.01
CA MET A 43 9.12 -15.52 10.03
C MET A 43 7.82 -14.71 9.86
N PHE A 44 7.13 -14.38 10.96
CA PHE A 44 5.91 -13.56 10.91
C PHE A 44 6.18 -12.17 10.34
N HIS A 45 7.33 -11.58 10.66
CA HIS A 45 7.77 -10.31 10.08
C HIS A 45 7.88 -10.40 8.55
N LYS A 46 8.58 -11.43 8.05
CA LYS A 46 8.73 -11.65 6.60
C LYS A 46 7.39 -11.88 5.90
N GLU A 47 6.49 -12.64 6.51
CA GLU A 47 5.13 -12.85 6.01
C GLU A 47 4.36 -11.53 5.93
N THR A 48 4.39 -10.73 7.01
CA THR A 48 3.71 -9.43 7.09
C THR A 48 4.25 -8.44 6.05
N VAL A 49 5.58 -8.39 5.86
CA VAL A 49 6.22 -7.57 4.82
C VAL A 49 5.80 -8.05 3.43
N SER A 50 5.78 -9.35 3.19
CA SER A 50 5.37 -9.93 1.89
C SER A 50 3.92 -9.60 1.56
N ASP A 51 3.02 -9.70 2.55
CA ASP A 51 1.62 -9.29 2.41
C ASP A 51 1.49 -7.80 2.08
N GLY A 52 2.26 -6.94 2.74
CA GLY A 52 2.27 -5.50 2.46
C GLY A 52 2.73 -5.19 1.04
N LEU A 53 3.80 -5.85 0.58
CA LEU A 53 4.31 -5.72 -0.79
C LEU A 53 3.32 -6.24 -1.83
N GLN A 54 2.60 -7.33 -1.54
CA GLN A 54 1.53 -7.83 -2.39
C GLN A 54 0.38 -6.82 -2.47
N GLY A 55 0.00 -6.19 -1.35
CA GLY A 55 -0.98 -5.10 -1.34
C GLY A 55 -0.57 -3.93 -2.25
N CYS A 56 0.71 -3.53 -2.21
CA CYS A 56 1.26 -2.51 -3.12
C CYS A 56 1.19 -2.92 -4.59
N ALA A 57 1.51 -4.19 -4.91
CA ALA A 57 1.42 -4.71 -6.26
C ALA A 57 -0.04 -4.70 -6.78
N MET A 58 -1.00 -5.05 -5.92
CA MET A 58 -2.43 -4.97 -6.25
C MET A 58 -2.90 -3.53 -6.49
N LEU A 59 -2.42 -2.58 -5.68
CA LEU A 59 -2.69 -1.15 -5.88
C LEU A 59 -2.17 -0.67 -7.24
N ILE A 60 -0.94 -1.01 -7.63
CA ILE A 60 -0.38 -0.68 -8.94
C ILE A 60 -1.19 -1.34 -10.08
N ALA A 61 -1.56 -2.61 -9.91
CA ALA A 61 -2.36 -3.32 -10.91
C ALA A 61 -3.75 -2.70 -11.10
N GLY A 62 -4.41 -2.31 -10.00
CA GLY A 62 -5.67 -1.57 -10.05
C GLY A 62 -5.51 -0.21 -10.70
N TRP A 63 -4.45 0.52 -10.34
CA TRP A 63 -4.16 1.83 -10.87
C TRP A 63 -3.99 1.79 -12.38
N ASN A 64 -3.24 0.81 -12.90
CA ASN A 64 -3.11 0.57 -14.35
C ASN A 64 -4.43 0.22 -15.05
N GLN A 65 -5.44 -0.24 -14.31
CA GLN A 65 -6.80 -0.47 -14.79
C GLN A 65 -7.72 0.74 -14.58
N GLY A 66 -7.18 1.89 -14.17
CA GLY A 66 -7.96 3.11 -13.91
C GLY A 66 -8.78 3.06 -12.62
N ARG A 67 -8.30 2.35 -11.58
CA ARG A 67 -8.99 2.30 -10.29
C ARG A 67 -8.04 2.24 -9.09
N VAL A 68 -8.52 2.64 -7.93
CA VAL A 68 -7.87 2.33 -6.65
C VAL A 68 -8.43 1.01 -6.13
N ASP A 69 -7.59 -0.02 -6.03
CA ASP A 69 -8.01 -1.37 -5.63
C ASP A 69 -8.23 -1.48 -4.12
N ASP A 70 -9.49 -1.69 -3.70
CA ASP A 70 -9.85 -1.72 -2.27
C ASP A 70 -9.24 -2.92 -1.52
N ALA A 71 -9.01 -4.05 -2.22
CA ALA A 71 -8.41 -5.23 -1.61
C ALA A 71 -6.90 -5.04 -1.40
N GLY A 72 -6.20 -4.48 -2.40
CA GLY A 72 -4.81 -4.08 -2.29
C GLY A 72 -4.59 -3.05 -1.19
N MET A 73 -5.47 -2.04 -1.13
CA MET A 73 -5.52 -1.03 -0.07
C MET A 73 -5.64 -1.68 1.32
N THR A 74 -6.68 -2.48 1.53
CA THR A 74 -6.96 -3.11 2.83
C THR A 74 -5.78 -3.98 3.29
N ARG A 75 -5.20 -4.75 2.36
CA ARG A 75 -4.05 -5.60 2.65
C ARG A 75 -2.81 -4.76 3.03
N ALA A 76 -2.48 -3.73 2.25
CA ALA A 76 -1.33 -2.86 2.54
C ALA A 76 -1.49 -2.15 3.90
N VAL A 77 -2.66 -1.56 4.16
CA VAL A 77 -2.96 -0.85 5.43
C VAL A 77 -2.87 -1.78 6.63
N LYS A 78 -3.41 -3.00 6.51
CA LYS A 78 -3.34 -4.00 7.58
C LYS A 78 -1.89 -4.36 7.91
N SER A 79 -1.06 -4.64 6.90
CA SER A 79 0.37 -4.95 7.10
C SER A 79 1.13 -3.78 7.70
N LEU A 80 0.89 -2.55 7.24
CA LEU A 80 1.54 -1.35 7.78
C LEU A 80 1.21 -1.13 9.25
N ARG A 81 -0.06 -1.30 9.65
CA ARG A 81 -0.46 -1.21 11.07
C ARG A 81 0.18 -2.31 11.92
N ALA A 82 0.29 -3.53 11.38
CA ALA A 82 0.96 -4.64 12.06
C ALA A 82 2.48 -4.43 12.23
N LEU A 83 3.09 -3.63 11.35
CA LEU A 83 4.50 -3.24 11.40
C LEU A 83 4.75 -1.92 12.16
N GLU A 84 3.75 -1.43 12.89
CA GLU A 84 3.82 -0.16 13.63
C GLU A 84 4.11 1.07 12.75
N LEU A 85 3.58 1.08 11.53
CA LEU A 85 3.68 2.18 10.57
C LEU A 85 2.32 2.86 10.32
N PRO A 86 1.64 3.42 11.34
CA PRO A 86 0.28 3.95 11.21
C PRO A 86 0.19 5.17 10.28
N ASP A 87 1.21 6.03 10.25
CA ASP A 87 1.23 7.22 9.40
C ASP A 87 1.27 6.85 7.90
N LEU A 88 2.05 5.81 7.54
CA LEU A 88 2.07 5.28 6.18
C LEU A 88 0.74 4.61 5.83
N ALA A 89 0.13 3.89 6.77
CA ALA A 89 -1.21 3.34 6.59
C ALA A 89 -2.24 4.44 6.26
N ALA A 90 -2.24 5.54 7.02
CA ALA A 90 -3.14 6.67 6.78
C ALA A 90 -2.89 7.34 5.41
N ARG A 91 -1.62 7.45 4.97
CA ARG A 91 -1.28 7.96 3.63
C ARG A 91 -1.83 7.06 2.52
N VAL A 92 -1.73 5.75 2.69
CA VAL A 92 -2.27 4.78 1.74
C VAL A 92 -3.79 4.88 1.70
N GLU A 93 -4.48 4.95 2.84
CA GLU A 93 -5.94 5.13 2.91
C GLU A 93 -6.43 6.39 2.17
N ARG A 94 -5.68 7.50 2.25
CA ARG A 94 -5.99 8.75 1.53
C ARG A 94 -5.95 8.62 0.00
N LEU A 95 -5.28 7.60 -0.56
CA LEU A 95 -5.32 7.36 -2.01
C LEU A 95 -6.73 7.08 -2.53
N ARG A 96 -7.67 6.66 -1.67
CA ARG A 96 -9.09 6.48 -2.04
C ARG A 96 -9.78 7.81 -2.38
N GLU A 97 -9.23 8.92 -1.93
CA GLU A 97 -9.78 10.26 -2.13
C GLU A 97 -8.82 11.15 -2.94
N ILE A 98 -7.87 10.54 -3.65
CA ILE A 98 -6.80 11.25 -4.37
C ILE A 98 -7.31 12.21 -5.47
N ASP A 99 -8.50 11.96 -6.01
CA ASP A 99 -9.22 12.77 -6.98
C ASP A 99 -10.05 13.90 -6.36
N HIS A 100 -10.23 13.94 -5.04
CA HIS A 100 -10.90 15.03 -4.31
C HIS A 100 -9.93 16.09 -3.78
N ALA A 101 -8.65 16.01 -4.14
CA ALA A 101 -7.59 16.94 -3.73
C ALA A 101 -7.45 18.16 -4.66
#